data_AF-A0A9P8Q9V7-F1
#
_entry.id   AF-A0A9P8Q9V7-F1
#
_cell.length_a   1.000
_cell.length_b   1.000
_cell.length_c   1.000
_cell.angle_alpha   90.00
_cell.angle_beta   90.00
_cell.angle_gamma   90.00
#
_symmetry.space_group_name_H-M   'P 1'
#
loop_
_entity.id
_entity.type
_entity.pdbx_description
1 polymer ?
#
loop_
_entity_poly.entity_id
_entity_poly.type
_entity_poly.pdbx_seq_one_letter_code
_entity_poly.pdbx_strand_id
1 'polypeptide(L)'
;ADSLIDQLVVVLQNLLRRYPTEYLTTIITIIGDLEFDTLNTSDAIASYVWIIGEYSSEIAHLEDRLTTLMSQFQDSDPAVQSALLTTIVKINLTKP
;
A
#
# COMPACT_ATOMS: atom_id res chain seq x y z
N ALA A 1 -16.71 -8.07 8.26
CA ALA A 1 -17.14 -6.74 8.73
C ALA A 1 -15.94 -5.83 8.59
N ASP A 2 -16.09 -4.71 7.89
CA ASP A 2 -14.97 -3.84 7.58
C ASP A 2 -14.42 -3.24 8.87
N SER A 3 -13.12 -3.46 9.12
CA SER A 3 -12.44 -2.87 10.26
C SER A 3 -12.38 -1.35 10.08
N LEU A 4 -12.37 -0.60 11.19
CA LEU A 4 -12.09 0.84 11.15
C LEU A 4 -10.75 1.12 10.45
N ILE A 5 -9.77 0.23 10.63
CA ILE A 5 -8.44 0.32 10.01
C ILE A 5 -8.56 0.26 8.49
N ASP A 6 -9.32 -0.68 7.95
CA ASP A 6 -9.55 -0.83 6.51
C ASP A 6 -10.11 0.46 5.89
N GLN A 7 -11.14 1.04 6.53
CA GLN A 7 -11.74 2.29 6.07
C GLN A 7 -10.74 3.45 6.12
N LEU A 8 -9.93 3.52 7.18
CA LEU A 8 -8.91 4.55 7.33
C LEU A 8 -7.86 4.46 6.21
N VAL A 9 -7.38 3.27 5.86
CA VAL A 9 -6.37 3.12 4.80
C VAL A 9 -6.90 3.61 3.44
N VAL A 10 -8.15 3.28 3.11
CA VAL A 10 -8.78 3.76 1.87
C VAL A 10 -8.92 5.28 1.87
N VAL A 11 -9.33 5.88 2.99
CA VAL A 11 -9.42 7.35 3.14
C VAL A 11 -8.03 7.99 3.04
N LEU A 12 -6.99 7.41 3.64
CA LEU A 12 -5.62 7.90 3.57
C LEU A 12 -5.09 7.91 2.13
N GLN A 13 -5.34 6.85 1.34
CA GLN A 13 -5.00 6.86 -0.09
C GLN A 13 -5.66 8.05 -0.80
N ASN A 14 -6.96 8.27 -0.57
CA ASN A 14 -7.70 9.35 -1.21
C ASN A 14 -7.18 10.73 -0.80
N LEU A 15 -6.81 10.90 0.48
CA LEU A 15 -6.18 12.12 0.97
C LEU A 15 -4.82 12.37 0.31
N LEU A 16 -3.96 11.35 0.22
CA LEU A 16 -2.64 11.47 -0.39
C LEU A 16 -2.71 11.80 -1.89
N ARG A 17 -3.67 11.22 -2.61
CA ARG A 17 -3.94 11.57 -4.02
C ARG A 17 -4.41 13.02 -4.18
N ARG A 18 -5.15 13.54 -3.20
CA ARG A 18 -5.72 14.89 -3.27
C ARG A 18 -4.74 15.96 -2.76
N TYR A 19 -3.96 15.65 -1.73
CA TYR A 19 -3.07 16.57 -1.01
C TYR A 19 -1.70 15.93 -0.76
N PRO A 20 -0.88 15.78 -1.81
CA PRO A 20 0.36 15.03 -1.69
C PRO A 20 1.36 15.67 -0.72
N THR A 21 1.43 16.99 -0.57
CA THR A 21 2.57 17.65 0.10
C THR A 21 2.36 18.02 1.58
N GLU A 22 1.13 18.06 2.11
CA GLU A 22 0.86 18.68 3.43
C GLU A 22 0.93 17.72 4.63
N TYR A 23 0.83 16.41 4.44
CA TYR A 23 0.75 15.43 5.55
C TYR A 23 1.60 14.17 5.32
N LEU A 24 2.55 14.28 4.38
CA LEU A 24 3.25 13.16 3.76
C LEU A 24 4.06 12.35 4.80
N THR A 25 4.88 13.01 5.62
CA THR A 25 5.76 12.32 6.57
C THR A 25 4.99 11.53 7.64
N THR A 26 3.99 12.13 8.29
CA THR A 26 3.24 11.48 9.38
C THR A 26 2.40 10.31 8.88
N ILE A 27 1.74 10.47 7.73
CA ILE A 27 0.88 9.41 7.16
C ILE A 27 1.74 8.22 6.72
N ILE A 28 2.89 8.48 6.11
CA ILE A 28 3.82 7.43 5.67
C ILE A 28 4.36 6.64 6.87
N THR A 29 4.72 7.28 7.98
CA THR A 29 5.19 6.57 9.18
C THR A 29 4.12 5.62 9.70
N ILE A 30 2.86 6.07 9.79
CA ILE A 30 1.75 5.23 10.28
C ILE A 30 1.52 4.02 9.35
N ILE A 31 1.56 4.21 8.03
CA ILE A 31 1.39 3.13 7.06
C ILE A 31 2.61 2.19 7.06
N GLY A 32 3.82 2.73 7.22
CA GLY A 32 5.06 1.96 7.32
C GLY A 32 5.07 1.03 8.52
N ASP A 33 4.49 1.43 9.65
CA ASP A 33 4.39 0.61 10.86
C ASP A 33 3.18 -0.34 10.84
N LEU A 34 2.24 -0.19 9.89
CA LEU A 34 1.06 -1.03 9.79
C LEU A 34 1.44 -2.43 9.27
N GLU A 35 0.98 -3.47 9.98
CA GLU A 35 1.08 -4.85 9.51
C GLU A 35 -0.04 -5.15 8.50
N PHE A 36 0.33 -5.66 7.31
CA PHE A 36 -0.64 -5.96 6.25
C PHE A 36 -1.70 -6.98 6.69
N ASP A 37 -1.34 -7.92 7.58
CA ASP A 37 -2.24 -8.96 8.09
C ASP A 37 -3.42 -8.39 8.92
N THR A 38 -3.37 -7.10 9.28
CA THR A 38 -4.48 -6.42 9.95
C THR A 38 -5.61 -5.98 9.01
N LEU A 39 -5.37 -6.00 7.70
CA LEU A 39 -6.31 -5.58 6.66
C LEU A 39 -7.14 -6.76 6.18
N ASN A 40 -8.46 -6.58 6.08
CA ASN A 40 -9.41 -7.67 5.82
C ASN A 40 -10.10 -7.56 4.46
N THR A 41 -10.15 -6.35 3.90
CA THR A 41 -10.84 -6.05 2.64
C THR A 41 -9.86 -5.85 1.49
N SER A 42 -10.24 -6.34 0.31
CA SER A 42 -9.45 -6.18 -0.92
C SER A 42 -9.15 -4.71 -1.23
N ASP A 43 -10.11 -3.82 -0.99
CA ASP A 43 -9.96 -2.38 -1.21
C ASP A 43 -8.91 -1.74 -0.28
N ALA A 44 -8.88 -2.15 0.99
CA ALA A 44 -7.88 -1.67 1.93
C ALA A 44 -6.48 -2.20 1.59
N ILE A 45 -6.36 -3.48 1.23
CA ILE A 45 -5.08 -4.08 0.81
C ILE A 45 -4.58 -3.40 -0.46
N ALA A 46 -5.41 -3.25 -1.49
CA ALA A 46 -5.04 -2.54 -2.72
C ALA A 46 -4.64 -1.08 -2.44
N SER A 47 -5.32 -0.43 -1.51
CA SER A 47 -4.99 0.93 -1.08
C SER A 47 -3.63 1.00 -0.38
N TYR A 48 -3.37 0.08 0.54
CA TYR A 48 -2.09 -0.06 1.22
C TYR A 48 -0.94 -0.31 0.23
N VAL A 49 -1.10 -1.27 -0.70
CA VAL A 49 -0.12 -1.60 -1.73
C VAL A 49 0.22 -0.39 -2.60
N TRP A 50 -0.77 0.44 -2.93
CA TRP A 50 -0.55 1.67 -3.66
C TRP A 50 0.28 2.68 -2.84
N ILE A 51 -0.06 2.88 -1.56
CA ILE A 51 0.64 3.85 -0.69
C ILE A 51 2.11 3.46 -0.54
N ILE A 52 2.41 2.20 -0.21
CA ILE A 52 3.80 1.75 -0.04
C ILE A 52 4.60 1.82 -1.34
N GLY A 53 3.94 1.67 -2.50
CA GLY A 53 4.56 1.81 -3.81
C GLY A 53 4.86 3.25 -4.19
N GLU A 54 3.90 4.16 -3.95
CA GLU A 54 4.05 5.60 -4.18
C GLU A 54 5.20 6.17 -3.36
N TYR A 55 5.31 5.75 -2.10
CA TYR A 55 6.28 6.28 -1.14
C TYR A 55 7.41 5.30 -0.83
N SER A 56 7.77 4.47 -1.80
CA SER A 56 8.75 3.40 -1.66
C SER A 56 10.14 3.83 -1.16
N SER A 57 10.50 5.11 -1.23
CA SER A 57 11.75 5.65 -0.66
C SER A 57 11.72 5.73 0.86
N GLU A 58 10.55 5.91 1.46
CA GLU A 58 10.36 6.17 2.89
C GLU A 58 9.95 4.92 3.67
N ILE A 59 9.52 3.86 2.98
CA ILE A 59 9.04 2.62 3.60
C ILE A 59 10.22 1.69 3.89
N ALA A 60 10.49 1.44 5.16
CA ALA A 60 11.46 0.42 5.58
C ALA A 60 10.97 -1.00 5.26
N HIS A 61 11.90 -1.89 4.93
CA HIS A 61 11.62 -3.31 4.64
C HIS A 61 10.57 -3.53 3.54
N LEU A 62 10.51 -2.62 2.55
CA LEU A 62 9.53 -2.70 1.47
C LEU A 62 9.65 -3.99 0.66
N GLU A 63 10.88 -4.45 0.37
CA GLU A 63 11.12 -5.68 -0.40
C GLU A 63 10.52 -6.92 0.26
N ASP A 64 10.69 -7.04 1.59
CA ASP A 64 10.12 -8.14 2.37
C ASP A 64 8.58 -8.12 2.29
N ARG A 65 7.98 -6.93 2.43
CA ARG A 65 6.52 -6.74 2.33
C ARG A 65 5.99 -7.10 0.95
N LEU A 66 6.64 -6.64 -0.11
CA LEU A 66 6.25 -6.94 -1.49
C LEU A 66 6.43 -8.42 -1.82
N THR A 67 7.47 -9.07 -1.29
CA THR A 67 7.70 -10.51 -1.46
C THR A 67 6.57 -11.32 -0.84
N THR A 68 6.11 -10.97 0.36
CA THR A 68 4.96 -11.60 1.01
C THR A 68 3.69 -11.43 0.18
N LEU A 69 3.39 -10.21 -0.26
CA LEU A 69 2.23 -9.92 -1.11
C LEU A 69 2.29 -10.68 -2.45
N MET A 70 3.49 -10.82 -3.03
CA MET A 70 3.71 -11.57 -4.27
C MET A 70 3.52 -13.07 -4.10
N SER A 71 3.85 -13.63 -2.94
CA SER A 71 3.60 -15.04 -2.65
C SER A 71 2.11 -15.40 -2.66
N GLN A 72 1.25 -14.42 -2.38
CA GLN A 72 -0.22 -14.56 -2.33
C GLN A 72 -0.91 -14.02 -3.59
N PHE A 73 -0.17 -13.61 -4.62
CA PHE A 73 -0.71 -12.88 -5.76
C PHE A 73 -1.81 -13.63 -6.50
N GLN A 74 -1.63 -14.94 -6.76
CA GLN A 74 -2.59 -15.73 -7.54
C GLN A 74 -3.94 -15.89 -6.84
N ASP A 75 -3.94 -15.94 -5.51
CA ASP A 75 -5.14 -16.10 -4.67
C ASP A 75 -5.76 -14.75 -4.27
N SER A 76 -5.08 -13.64 -4.56
CA SER A 76 -5.54 -12.29 -4.24
C SER A 76 -6.63 -11.80 -5.18
N ASP A 77 -7.46 -10.87 -4.71
CA ASP A 77 -8.47 -10.21 -5.51
C ASP A 77 -7.87 -9.44 -6.71
N PRO A 78 -8.54 -9.37 -7.88
CA PRO A 78 -8.06 -8.64 -9.05
C PRO A 78 -7.65 -7.18 -8.78
N ALA A 79 -8.31 -6.50 -7.84
CA ALA A 79 -7.94 -5.13 -7.45
C ALA A 79 -6.55 -5.08 -6.80
N VAL A 80 -6.26 -6.03 -5.91
CA VAL A 80 -4.97 -6.17 -5.23
C VAL A 80 -3.89 -6.55 -6.24
N GLN A 81 -4.18 -7.49 -7.15
CA GLN A 81 -3.26 -7.89 -8.22
C GLN A 81 -2.85 -6.69 -9.08
N SER A 82 -3.82 -5.89 -9.52
CA SER A 82 -3.58 -4.71 -10.36
C SER A 82 -2.78 -3.64 -9.62
N ALA A 83 -3.08 -3.40 -8.35
CA ALA A 83 -2.33 -2.48 -7.50
C ALA A 83 -0.87 -2.94 -7.36
N LEU A 84 -0.64 -4.23 -7.11
CA LEU A 84 0.70 -4.79 -6.89
C LEU A 84 1.56 -4.75 -8.15
N LEU A 85 1.01 -5.13 -9.31
CA LEU A 85 1.70 -4.99 -10.60
C LEU A 85 2.10 -3.54 -10.87
N THR A 86 1.18 -2.60 -10.66
CA THR A 86 1.43 -1.17 -10.86
C THR A 86 2.53 -0.67 -9.92
N THR A 87 2.49 -1.07 -8.65
CA THR A 87 3.50 -0.73 -7.64
C THR A 87 4.88 -1.25 -8.03
N ILE A 88 4.99 -2.53 -8.46
CA ILE A 88 6.26 -3.13 -8.86
C ILE A 88 6.86 -2.40 -10.07
N VAL A 89 6.05 -2.13 -11.09
CA VAL A 89 6.51 -1.38 -12.27
C VAL A 89 6.99 0.02 -11.88
N LYS A 90 6.25 0.71 -11.01
CA LYS A 90 6.62 2.05 -10.53
C LYS A 90 7.96 2.04 -9.79
N ILE A 91 8.15 1.07 -8.89
CA ILE A 91 9.40 0.95 -8.12
C ILE A 91 10.57 0.72 -9.07
N ASN A 92 10.45 -0.21 -10.03
CA ASN A 92 11.48 -0.48 -11.04
C ASN A 92 11.81 0.76 -11.90
N LEU A 93 10.84 1.61 -12.19
CA LEU A 93 11.09 2.84 -12.95
C LEU A 93 11.80 3.92 -12.12
N THR A 94 11.59 3.92 -10.80
CA THR A 94 12.17 4.93 -9.89
C THR A 94 13.55 4.50 -9.38
N LYS A 95 13.79 3.19 -9.29
CA LYS A 95 15.05 2.54 -8.91
C LYS A 95 15.26 1.33 -9.84
N PRO A 96 15.97 1.49 -10.97
CA PRO A 96 16.22 0.39 -11.91
C PRO A 96 17.16 -0.67 -11.33
#